data_AF-A0AAU0XPL7-F1
#
_entry.id   AF-A0AAU0XPL7-F1
#
_cell.length_a   1.000
_cell.length_b   1.000
_cell.length_c   1.000
_cell.angle_alpha   90.00
_cell.angle_beta   90.00
_cell.angle_gamma   90.00
#
_symmetry.space_group_name_H-M   'P 1'
#
loop_
_entity.id
_entity.type
_entity.pdbx_description
1 polymer ?
#
loop_
_entity_poly.entity_id
_entity_poly.type
_entity_poly.pdbx_seq_one_letter_code
_entity_poly.pdbx_strand_id
1 'polypeptide(L)'
;MTDRAIPTELAWVRAAPESAEGPGPWIELAFGPGELVHLRETSDPTNIVTTTRTKWEAFAKGVVAGEFDRFAELDNQGPGTPS
;
A
#
# COMPACT_ATOMS: atom_id res chain seq x y z
N MET A 1 1.42 20.30 2.52
CA MET A 1 0.29 19.37 2.35
C MET A 1 -0.62 19.58 3.53
N THR A 2 -1.85 20.03 3.31
CA THR A 2 -2.82 20.18 4.39
C THR A 2 -3.12 18.81 4.98
N ASP A 3 -2.89 18.66 6.28
CA ASP A 3 -3.33 17.50 7.05
C ASP A 3 -4.86 17.44 6.92
N ARG A 4 -5.35 16.52 6.09
CA ARG A 4 -6.78 16.38 5.79
C ARG A 4 -7.29 15.30 6.74
N ALA A 5 -8.18 15.69 7.66
CA ALA A 5 -8.72 14.79 8.67
C ALA A 5 -9.23 13.49 8.04
N ILE A 6 -8.79 12.36 8.59
CA ILE A 6 -9.23 11.03 8.16
C ILE A 6 -10.65 10.80 8.70
N PRO A 7 -11.63 10.40 7.87
CA PRO A 7 -12.96 10.06 8.35
C PRO A 7 -12.91 8.89 9.35
N THR A 8 -13.74 8.96 10.39
CA THR A 8 -13.83 7.92 11.42
C THR A 8 -14.55 6.66 10.95
N GLU A 9 -15.38 6.77 9.91
CA GLU A 9 -16.19 5.67 9.36
C GLU A 9 -15.67 5.26 7.97
N LEU A 10 -14.55 4.55 7.95
CA LEU A 10 -13.99 3.96 6.72
C LEU A 10 -14.20 2.45 6.71
N ALA A 11 -14.67 1.92 5.58
CA ALA A 11 -14.77 0.49 5.35
C ALA A 11 -13.41 -0.06 4.89
N TRP A 12 -12.64 -0.59 5.85
CA TRP A 12 -11.32 -1.16 5.61
C TRP A 12 -11.44 -2.57 5.03
N VAL A 13 -10.70 -2.80 3.94
CA VAL A 13 -10.59 -4.12 3.29
C VAL A 13 -9.15 -4.60 3.41
N ARG A 14 -8.99 -5.81 3.92
CA ARG A 14 -7.70 -6.48 4.04
C ARG A 14 -7.21 -6.99 2.69
N ALA A 15 -5.99 -6.63 2.30
CA ALA A 15 -5.31 -7.16 1.12
C ALA A 15 -4.68 -8.53 1.45
N ALA A 16 -5.51 -9.55 1.65
CA ALA A 16 -5.07 -10.93 1.89
C ALA A 16 -6.11 -11.93 1.35
N PRO A 17 -5.73 -13.19 1.08
CA PRO A 17 -6.67 -14.24 0.76
C PRO A 17 -7.78 -14.37 1.82
N GLU A 18 -8.98 -14.78 1.42
CA GLU A 18 -10.11 -14.98 2.35
C GLU A 18 -9.79 -16.03 3.41
N SER A 19 -9.05 -17.08 3.02
CA SER A 19 -8.62 -18.16 3.92
C SER A 19 -7.46 -17.78 4.85
N ALA A 20 -6.91 -16.57 4.74
CA ALA A 20 -5.80 -16.15 5.60
C ALA A 20 -6.31 -15.84 7.02
N GLU A 21 -5.77 -16.55 8.01
CA GLU A 21 -6.10 -16.41 9.43
C GLU A 21 -5.04 -15.61 10.19
N GLY A 22 -5.38 -15.17 11.41
CA GLY A 22 -4.46 -14.48 12.31
C GLY A 22 -4.45 -12.95 12.19
N PRO A 23 -3.75 -12.26 13.11
CA PRO A 23 -3.87 -10.81 13.29
C PRO A 23 -3.14 -9.96 12.24
N GLY A 24 -2.25 -10.55 11.42
CA GLY A 24 -1.43 -9.85 10.44
C GLY A 24 0.08 -10.08 10.63
N PRO A 25 0.93 -9.20 10.07
CA PRO A 25 0.59 -7.88 9.54
C PRO A 25 -0.07 -7.93 8.15
N TRP A 26 -1.18 -7.21 7.98
CA TRP A 26 -1.85 -7.06 6.69
C TRP A 26 -1.88 -5.60 6.27
N ILE A 27 -1.77 -5.34 4.98
CA ILE A 27 -2.15 -4.04 4.43
C ILE A 27 -3.68 -3.99 4.35
N GLU A 28 -4.26 -2.92 4.87
CA GLU A 28 -5.67 -2.59 4.73
C GLU A 28 -5.84 -1.33 3.90
N LEU A 29 -6.91 -1.29 3.11
CA LEU A 29 -7.24 -0.18 2.23
C LEU A 29 -8.72 0.22 2.37
N ALA A 30 -8.98 1.52 2.29
CA ALA A 30 -10.34 2.08 2.34
C ALA A 30 -10.49 3.23 1.35
N PHE A 31 -11.63 3.27 0.67
CA PHE A 31 -12.02 4.41 -0.17
C PHE A 31 -12.76 5.44 0.67
N GLY A 32 -12.25 6.66 0.67
CA GLY A 32 -12.80 7.79 1.41
C GLY A 32 -13.48 8.83 0.51
N PRO A 33 -14.14 9.82 1.12
CA PRO A 33 -14.73 10.95 0.41
C PRO A 33 -13.67 11.79 -0.31
N GLY A 34 -14.08 12.46 -1.39
CA GLY A 34 -13.21 13.37 -2.13
C GLY A 34 -12.10 12.65 -2.92
N GLU A 35 -12.41 11.48 -3.47
CA GLU A 35 -11.50 10.66 -4.28
C GLU A 35 -10.21 10.28 -3.56
N LEU A 36 -10.29 10.03 -2.25
CA LEU A 36 -9.15 9.60 -1.44
C LEU A 36 -9.12 8.08 -1.28
N VAL A 37 -7.90 7.55 -1.19
CA VAL A 37 -7.62 6.17 -0.80
C VAL A 37 -6.70 6.21 0.40
N HIS A 38 -7.08 5.48 1.44
CA HIS A 38 -6.35 5.37 2.69
C HIS A 38 -5.77 3.97 2.79
N LEU A 39 -4.50 3.87 3.19
CA LEU A 39 -3.78 2.62 3.42
C LEU A 39 -3.22 2.64 4.84
N ARG A 40 -3.26 1.49 5.51
CA ARG A 40 -2.62 1.29 6.81
C ARG A 40 -2.18 -0.17 6.97
N GLU A 41 -1.41 -0.44 8.00
CA GLU A 41 -1.08 -1.80 8.42
C GLU A 41 -1.94 -2.20 9.63
N THR A 42 -2.36 -3.46 9.71
CA THR A 42 -3.17 -3.94 10.86
C THR A 42 -2.47 -3.82 12.21
N SER A 43 -1.13 -3.89 12.23
CA SER A 43 -0.35 -3.80 13.47
C SER A 43 -0.16 -2.35 13.97
N ASP A 44 -0.32 -1.37 13.08
CA ASP A 44 -0.20 0.07 13.36
C ASP A 44 -1.34 0.85 12.67
N PRO A 45 -2.58 0.74 13.17
CA PRO A 45 -3.76 1.26 12.47
C PRO A 45 -3.90 2.79 12.50
N THR A 46 -3.04 3.49 13.25
CA THR A 46 -3.05 4.96 13.34
C THR A 46 -2.12 5.60 12.32
N ASN A 47 -1.18 4.84 11.76
CA ASN A 47 -0.27 5.29 10.71
C ASN A 47 -0.91 5.12 9.33
N ILE A 48 -1.59 6.17 8.87
CA ILE A 48 -2.39 6.14 7.64
C ILE A 48 -1.70 6.91 6.53
N VAL A 49 -1.39 6.20 5.45
CA VAL A 49 -0.95 6.80 4.18
C VAL A 49 -2.20 7.16 3.38
N THR A 50 -2.27 8.41 2.91
CA THR A 50 -3.38 8.88 2.07
C THR A 50 -2.90 9.25 0.68
N THR A 51 -3.60 8.75 -0.34
CA THR A 51 -3.40 9.10 -1.74
C THR A 51 -4.74 9.43 -2.42
N THR A 52 -4.71 9.74 -3.71
CA THR A 52 -5.94 9.94 -4.50
C THR A 52 -6.30 8.69 -5.29
N ARG A 53 -7.57 8.51 -5.65
CA ARG A 53 -8.04 7.42 -6.51
C ARG A 53 -7.26 7.34 -7.81
N THR A 54 -7.02 8.48 -8.47
CA THR A 54 -6.24 8.53 -9.72
C THR A 54 -4.81 8.01 -9.54
N LYS A 55 -4.11 8.41 -8.46
CA LYS A 55 -2.76 7.92 -8.18
C LYS A 55 -2.75 6.44 -7.83
N TRP A 56 -3.74 5.99 -7.05
CA TRP A 56 -3.91 4.58 -6.70
C TRP A 56 -4.12 3.70 -7.93
N GLU A 57 -4.99 4.10 -8.85
CA GLU A 57 -5.25 3.37 -10.09
C GLU A 57 -4.02 3.31 -11.01
N ALA A 58 -3.27 4.41 -11.12
CA ALA A 58 -2.01 4.43 -11.87
C ALA A 58 -0.98 3.48 -11.25
N PHE A 59 -0.82 3.52 -9.92
CA PHE A 59 0.06 2.62 -9.18
C PHE A 59 -0.31 1.15 -9.40
N ALA A 60 -1.58 0.79 -9.20
CA ALA A 60 -2.05 -0.59 -9.37
C ALA A 60 -1.83 -1.11 -10.79
N LYS A 61 -2.03 -0.28 -11.82
CA LYS A 61 -1.73 -0.64 -13.22
C LYS A 61 -0.26 -0.91 -13.44
N GLY A 62 0.64 -0.08 -12.89
CA GLY A 62 2.09 -0.30 -12.96
C GLY A 62 2.52 -1.61 -12.30
N VAL A 63 1.97 -1.92 -11.12
CA VAL A 63 2.20 -3.19 -10.42
C VAL A 63 1.78 -4.39 -11.29
N VAL A 64 0.56 -4.38 -11.83
CA VAL A 64 0.06 -5.48 -12.67
C VAL A 64 0.86 -5.62 -13.96
N ALA A 65 1.40 -4.53 -14.50
CA ALA A 65 2.26 -4.54 -15.68
C ALA A 65 3.69 -5.05 -15.40
N GLY A 66 4.03 -5.39 -14.16
CA GLY A 66 5.38 -5.80 -13.77
C GLY A 66 6.40 -4.67 -13.79
N GLU A 67 5.96 -3.40 -13.71
CA GLU A 67 6.86 -2.23 -13.78
C GLU A 67 7.93 -2.24 -12.67
N PHE A 68 7.62 -2.91 -11.55
CA PHE A 68 8.49 -2.99 -10.38
C PHE A 68 9.34 -4.27 -10.32
N ASP A 69 9.14 -5.24 -11.21
CA ASP A 69 9.85 -6.53 -11.16
C ASP A 69 11.37 -6.35 -11.34
N ARG A 70 11.77 -5.34 -12.11
CA ARG A 70 13.15 -4.90 -12.29
C ARG A 70 13.89 -4.54 -11.00
N PHE A 71 13.17 -4.23 -9.91
CA PHE A 71 13.80 -3.89 -8.63
C PHE A 71 14.09 -5.14 -7.79
N ALA A 72 13.43 -6.27 -8.04
CA ALA A 72 13.69 -7.52 -7.32
C ALA A 72 15.08 -8.11 -7.64
N GLU A 73 15.65 -7.78 -8.81
CA GLU A 73 16.98 -8.25 -9.22
C GLU A 73 18.13 -7.48 -8.53
N LEU A 74 17.86 -6.30 -7.97
CA LEU A 74 18.87 -5.49 -7.27
C LEU A 74 19.26 -6.09 -5.90
N ASP A 75 18.42 -6.93 -5.31
CA ASP A 75 18.72 -7.61 -4.03
C ASP A 75 19.76 -8.74 -4.19
N ASN A 76 20.03 -9.21 -5.41
CA ASN A 76 21.00 -10.27 -5.69
C ASN A 76 22.37 -9.74 -6.20
N GLN A 77 22.52 -8.43 -6.30
CA GLN A 77 23.79 -7.75 -6.56
C GLN A 77 24.26 -7.14 -5.23
N GLY A 78 24.95 -7.94 -4.41
CA GLY A 78 25.65 -7.42 -3.24
C GLY A 78 26.60 -6.27 -3.64
N PRO A 79 27.05 -5.42 -2.69
CA PRO A 79 27.93 -4.29 -3.02
C PRO A 79 29.15 -4.80 -3.78
N GLY A 80 29.20 -4.50 -5.07
CA GLY A 80 30.31 -4.88 -5.94
C GLY A 80 31.59 -4.37 -5.31
N THR A 81 32.45 -5.29 -4.89
CA THR A 81 33.77 -4.96 -4.38
C THR A 81 34.56 -4.45 -5.59
N PRO A 82 34.98 -3.16 -5.63
CA PRO A 82 35.83 -2.71 -6.70
C PRO A 82 37.18 -3.42 -6.59
N SER A 83 37.65 -3.96 -7.73
CA SER A 83 39.00 -4.52 -7.88
C SER A 83 40.08 -3.44 -7.80
#